data_AF-A0A370NAT8-F1
#
_entry.id   AF-A0A370NAT8-F1
#
_cell.length_a   1.000
_cell.length_b   1.000
_cell.length_c   1.000
_cell.angle_alpha   90.00
_cell.angle_beta   90.00
_cell.angle_gamma   90.00
#
_symmetry.space_group_name_H-M   'P 1'
#
loop_
_entity.id
_entity.type
_entity.pdbx_description
1 polymer ?
#
loop_
_entity_poly.entity_id
_entity_poly.type
_entity_poly.pdbx_seq_one_letter_code
_entity_poly.pdbx_strand_id
1 'polypeptide(L)'
;MSTNADTITDEMVAGIADRMVDEGRKVSPVTIWPEIPGGSIVAIAAALQRWREARLPLTPHVQVQAGLPGHIAETMMSAADRLWMAAQGEADRAVSQQLSVVNQHLDAVRAERDEVLLEYQKTAEEVATGRERHIALTNALSASEDASTRLTAELASATGRAEAAEARAEELAQRVSVEEATLEHTKAELDEERKARGELAAAVSSQNDEIARMKQELDEARKEIASLGYECQAKLTEADRALQEASAASSRAQAATAQANESLARVAALEAERDEARTALAAEHQTSAARSEEASIQFEELQRVGRELGAAREQLGAVTEANAAVSAELARVSHDASVASERAEAAEQHATTLQQRLVEVEQANSAEAQRWTQEVSAASSRAEAAAAQVDESLARVVALEAELDESRTALAAERQTSAARSEEASNQRDELQGVARQLEEAREQVSTMTAAKTAAIAELAQVWQDASAAKERADAAEQRAETLALRVAEVEKARAEEARRSLQLANQAGESASAEKVAELQRQISAQAKAHEKAFNELRAIAEQWVAHAKDLKERLGSANEKLLFIDSRSTGEVALIRKLSSELERLKPDSELISRDAQQKLIGATMAERLSQKGYRYDPTTAAMSKVER
;
A
#
# COMPACT_ATOMS: atom_id res chain seq x y z
N MET A 1 33.42 -78.23 16.31
CA MET A 1 32.50 -79.37 16.47
C MET A 1 33.11 -80.55 15.73
N SER A 2 33.85 -81.40 16.44
CA SER A 2 34.39 -82.66 15.90
C SER A 2 33.26 -83.65 15.73
N THR A 3 32.89 -83.96 14.49
CA THR A 3 32.08 -85.14 14.19
C THR A 3 33.04 -86.30 13.95
N ASN A 4 32.91 -87.32 14.80
CA ASN A 4 33.61 -88.59 14.74
C ASN A 4 33.69 -89.09 13.29
N ALA A 5 34.92 -89.30 12.81
CA ALA A 5 35.16 -90.13 11.65
C ALA A 5 34.88 -91.58 12.07
N ASP A 6 33.61 -91.99 12.01
CA ASP A 6 33.24 -93.40 12.12
C ASP A 6 33.98 -94.14 11.00
N THR A 7 34.95 -94.95 11.43
CA THR A 7 35.85 -95.67 10.53
C THR A 7 35.02 -96.79 9.91
N ILE A 8 34.63 -96.65 8.63
CA ILE A 8 33.97 -97.74 7.90
C ILE A 8 34.92 -98.94 7.90
N THR A 9 34.56 -100.00 8.61
CA THR A 9 35.31 -101.26 8.57
C THR A 9 34.89 -102.08 7.36
N ASP A 10 35.86 -102.69 6.68
CA ASP A 10 35.62 -103.57 5.52
C ASP A 10 34.64 -104.70 5.87
N GLU A 11 34.65 -105.18 7.11
CA GLU A 11 33.72 -106.19 7.64
C GLU A 11 32.26 -105.71 7.66
N MET A 12 32.00 -104.42 7.91
CA MET A 12 30.63 -103.89 7.93
C MET A 12 30.06 -103.77 6.51
N VAL A 13 30.89 -103.34 5.55
CA VAL A 13 30.52 -103.32 4.12
C VAL A 13 30.32 -104.74 3.59
N ALA A 14 31.19 -105.69 3.97
CA ALA A 14 31.06 -107.10 3.61
C ALA A 14 29.79 -107.73 4.20
N GLY A 15 29.45 -107.46 5.46
CA GLY A 15 28.23 -107.98 6.09
C GLY A 15 26.94 -107.44 5.48
N ILE A 16 26.92 -106.18 5.05
CA ILE A 16 25.78 -105.60 4.30
C ILE A 16 25.70 -106.19 2.89
N ALA A 17 26.85 -106.34 2.21
CA ALA A 17 26.93 -106.97 0.90
C ALA A 17 26.45 -108.42 0.92
N ASP A 18 26.82 -109.20 1.94
CA ASP A 18 26.40 -110.59 2.13
C ASP A 18 24.88 -110.68 2.34
N ARG A 19 24.33 -109.85 3.22
CA ARG A 19 22.89 -109.76 3.44
C ARG A 19 22.14 -109.38 2.17
N MET A 20 22.64 -108.42 1.39
CA MET A 20 22.05 -108.03 0.12
C MET A 20 22.10 -109.15 -0.93
N VAL A 21 23.17 -109.95 -0.96
CA VAL A 21 23.24 -111.14 -1.84
C VAL A 21 22.22 -112.19 -1.41
N ASP A 22 22.10 -112.46 -0.11
CA ASP A 22 21.11 -113.41 0.42
C ASP A 22 19.67 -112.95 0.18
N GLU A 23 19.42 -111.63 0.19
CA GLU A 23 18.15 -111.00 -0.18
C GLU A 23 17.91 -110.90 -1.71
N GLY A 24 18.87 -111.33 -2.54
CA GLY A 24 18.79 -111.23 -4.01
C GLY A 24 18.86 -109.81 -4.56
N ARG A 25 19.32 -108.83 -3.77
CA ARG A 25 19.48 -107.42 -4.15
C ARG A 25 20.84 -107.17 -4.81
N LYS A 26 20.90 -106.22 -5.75
CA LYS A 26 22.14 -105.86 -6.46
C LYS A 26 23.10 -105.12 -5.53
N VAL A 27 24.29 -105.69 -5.33
CA VAL A 27 25.39 -105.08 -4.55
C VAL A 27 26.15 -104.06 -5.39
N SER A 28 26.16 -102.80 -4.97
CA SER A 28 26.84 -101.67 -5.61
C SER A 28 27.21 -100.63 -4.54
N PRO A 29 28.27 -99.80 -4.72
CA PRO A 29 28.59 -98.74 -3.77
C PRO A 29 27.41 -97.80 -3.47
N VAL A 30 26.56 -97.55 -4.48
CA VAL A 30 25.38 -96.68 -4.36
C VAL A 30 24.23 -97.37 -3.60
N THR A 31 24.11 -98.69 -3.66
CA THR A 31 23.05 -99.42 -2.95
C THR A 31 23.39 -99.67 -1.49
N ILE A 32 24.69 -99.79 -1.16
CA ILE A 32 25.17 -99.89 0.22
C ILE A 32 25.23 -98.52 0.92
N TRP A 33 25.53 -97.45 0.17
CA TRP A 33 25.65 -96.08 0.70
C TRP A 33 24.54 -95.65 1.68
N PRO A 34 23.23 -95.81 1.37
CA PRO A 34 22.17 -95.41 2.29
C PRO A 34 22.08 -96.27 3.56
N GLU A 35 22.66 -97.48 3.59
CA GLU A 35 22.66 -98.36 4.76
C GLU A 35 23.84 -98.08 5.72
N ILE A 36 24.75 -97.15 5.35
CA ILE A 36 25.88 -96.72 6.18
C ILE A 36 25.81 -95.22 6.46
N PRO A 37 25.44 -94.79 7.68
CA PRO A 37 25.41 -93.38 8.04
C PRO A 37 26.83 -92.79 8.00
N GLY A 38 27.08 -91.83 7.10
CA GLY A 38 28.30 -91.02 7.12
C GLY A 38 29.56 -91.64 6.50
N GLY A 39 29.43 -92.72 5.72
CA GLY A 39 30.57 -93.29 5.00
C GLY A 39 31.13 -92.38 3.88
N SER A 40 32.22 -92.76 3.18
CA SER A 40 32.65 -92.17 1.90
C SER A 40 32.45 -93.18 0.76
N ILE A 41 31.83 -92.77 -0.36
CA ILE A 41 31.36 -93.71 -1.40
C ILE A 41 32.54 -94.42 -2.05
N VAL A 42 33.69 -93.76 -2.03
CA VAL A 42 34.99 -94.27 -2.47
C VAL A 42 35.52 -95.34 -1.51
N ALA A 43 35.35 -95.16 -0.19
CA ALA A 43 35.74 -96.16 0.81
C ALA A 43 34.85 -97.41 0.74
N ILE A 44 33.54 -97.23 0.56
CA ILE A 44 32.61 -98.36 0.33
C ILE A 44 32.95 -99.08 -0.97
N ALA A 45 33.29 -98.35 -2.04
CA ALA A 45 33.70 -98.96 -3.30
C ALA A 45 34.99 -99.80 -3.15
N ALA A 46 35.97 -99.32 -2.40
CA ALA A 46 37.21 -100.06 -2.13
C ALA A 46 36.97 -101.32 -1.27
N ALA A 47 36.14 -101.22 -0.23
CA ALA A 47 35.76 -102.37 0.61
C ALA A 47 34.95 -103.42 -0.17
N LEU A 48 33.99 -102.99 -1.00
CA LEU A 48 33.25 -103.86 -1.91
C LEU A 48 34.12 -104.53 -2.97
N GLN A 49 35.18 -103.85 -3.40
CA GLN A 49 36.15 -104.41 -4.32
C GLN A 49 36.92 -105.56 -3.65
N ARG A 50 37.44 -105.37 -2.43
CA ARG A 50 38.10 -106.43 -1.65
C ARG A 50 37.17 -107.59 -1.31
N TRP A 51 35.91 -107.31 -0.98
CA TRP A 51 34.87 -108.32 -0.78
C TRP A 51 34.59 -109.15 -2.05
N ARG A 52 34.53 -108.51 -3.23
CA ARG A 52 34.39 -109.21 -4.52
C ARG A 52 35.63 -110.03 -4.85
N GLU A 53 36.81 -109.51 -4.60
CA GLU A 53 38.09 -110.21 -4.82
C GLU A 53 38.23 -111.45 -3.92
N ALA A 54 37.78 -111.36 -2.66
CA ALA A 54 37.75 -112.49 -1.72
C ALA A 54 36.71 -113.56 -2.10
N ARG A 55 35.67 -113.18 -2.85
CA ARG A 55 34.60 -114.06 -3.34
C ARG A 55 34.78 -114.51 -4.79
N LEU A 56 35.82 -114.03 -5.48
CA LEU A 56 36.11 -114.49 -6.82
C LEU A 56 36.49 -115.97 -6.71
N PRO A 57 35.72 -116.90 -7.28
CA PRO A 57 36.19 -118.27 -7.35
C PRO A 57 37.51 -118.23 -8.13
N LEU A 58 38.61 -118.73 -7.53
CA LEU A 58 39.69 -119.26 -8.35
C LEU A 58 38.98 -120.20 -9.33
N THR A 59 38.94 -119.79 -10.59
CA THR A 59 38.34 -120.57 -11.66
C THR A 59 38.92 -121.98 -11.53
N PRO A 60 38.10 -123.03 -11.42
CA PRO A 60 38.65 -124.37 -11.46
C PRO A 60 39.40 -124.46 -12.78
N HIS A 61 40.73 -124.61 -12.70
CA HIS A 61 41.47 -125.12 -13.83
C HIS A 61 40.74 -126.39 -14.24
N VAL A 62 40.10 -126.36 -15.41
CA VAL A 62 39.61 -127.56 -16.07
C VAL A 62 40.87 -128.35 -16.38
N GLN A 63 41.29 -129.18 -15.43
CA GLN A 63 42.24 -130.26 -15.65
C GLN A 63 41.54 -131.22 -16.60
N VAL A 64 41.75 -131.02 -17.90
CA VAL A 64 41.48 -132.05 -18.90
C VAL A 64 42.52 -133.15 -18.64
N GLN A 65 42.11 -134.16 -17.88
CA GLN A 65 42.90 -135.37 -17.69
C GLN A 65 43.05 -136.09 -19.04
N ALA A 66 44.32 -136.38 -19.34
CA ALA A 66 44.85 -137.54 -20.03
C ALA A 66 44.29 -137.91 -21.41
N GLY A 67 45.14 -137.72 -22.44
CA GLY A 67 45.19 -138.66 -23.57
C GLY A 67 45.12 -138.07 -24.98
N LEU A 68 45.74 -136.91 -25.24
CA LEU A 68 45.97 -136.46 -26.62
C LEU A 68 47.48 -136.34 -26.91
N PRO A 69 48.01 -137.00 -27.96
CA PRO A 69 49.41 -136.89 -28.37
C PRO A 69 49.85 -135.42 -28.51
N GLY A 70 51.05 -135.06 -28.04
CA GLY A 70 51.52 -133.67 -27.93
C GLY A 70 51.36 -132.81 -29.20
N HIS A 71 51.50 -133.41 -30.39
CA HIS A 71 51.29 -132.70 -31.66
C HIS A 71 49.83 -132.27 -31.88
N ILE A 72 48.84 -133.04 -31.41
CA ILE A 72 47.42 -132.69 -31.54
C ILE A 72 47.05 -131.58 -30.56
N ALA A 73 47.55 -131.64 -29.32
CA ALA A 73 47.33 -130.59 -28.33
C ALA A 73 47.94 -129.25 -28.77
N GLU A 74 49.16 -129.27 -29.33
CA GLU A 74 49.85 -128.06 -29.82
C GLU A 74 49.16 -127.47 -31.07
N THR A 75 48.68 -128.33 -31.97
CA THR A 75 47.89 -127.90 -33.13
C THR A 75 46.54 -127.31 -32.71
N MET A 76 45.86 -127.91 -31.73
CA MET A 76 44.60 -127.41 -31.19
C MET A 76 44.79 -126.10 -30.40
N MET A 77 45.85 -125.97 -29.60
CA MET A 77 46.20 -124.71 -28.92
C MET A 77 46.53 -123.60 -29.94
N SER A 78 47.34 -123.89 -30.96
CA SER A 78 47.64 -122.92 -32.02
C SER A 78 46.42 -122.56 -32.87
N ALA A 79 45.46 -123.47 -33.04
CA ALA A 79 44.17 -123.19 -33.67
C ALA A 79 43.28 -122.32 -32.76
N ALA A 80 43.28 -122.58 -31.45
CA ALA A 80 42.58 -121.80 -30.45
C ALA A 80 43.15 -120.37 -30.33
N ASP A 81 44.47 -120.19 -30.32
CA ASP A 81 45.12 -118.86 -30.30
C ASP A 81 44.79 -118.06 -31.56
N ARG A 82 44.79 -118.70 -32.74
CA ARG A 82 44.40 -118.04 -33.99
C ARG A 82 42.92 -117.69 -34.03
N LEU A 83 42.06 -118.54 -33.46
CA LEU A 83 40.64 -118.25 -33.29
C LEU A 83 40.42 -117.07 -32.34
N TRP A 84 41.13 -117.06 -31.22
CA TRP A 84 41.08 -116.00 -30.23
C TRP A 84 41.52 -114.66 -30.84
N MET A 85 42.66 -114.60 -31.52
CA MET A 85 43.14 -113.38 -32.18
C MET A 85 42.21 -112.86 -33.28
N ALA A 86 41.58 -113.75 -34.05
CA ALA A 86 40.64 -113.34 -35.10
C ALA A 86 39.33 -112.80 -34.50
N ALA A 87 38.77 -113.50 -33.50
CA ALA A 87 37.59 -113.05 -32.78
C ALA A 87 37.85 -111.73 -32.05
N GLN A 88 39.03 -111.57 -31.45
CA GLN A 88 39.48 -110.34 -30.81
C GLN A 88 39.60 -109.20 -31.84
N GLY A 89 40.23 -109.42 -33.00
CA GLY A 89 40.34 -108.41 -34.04
C GLY A 89 39.00 -108.01 -34.67
N GLU A 90 38.01 -108.90 -34.72
CA GLU A 90 36.67 -108.60 -35.22
C GLU A 90 35.82 -107.85 -34.18
N ALA A 91 35.94 -108.23 -32.90
CA ALA A 91 35.37 -107.48 -31.78
C ALA A 91 35.95 -106.06 -31.69
N ASP A 92 37.26 -105.89 -31.85
CA ASP A 92 37.92 -104.58 -31.84
C ASP A 92 37.43 -103.67 -32.98
N ARG A 93 37.17 -104.23 -34.17
CA ARG A 93 36.58 -103.47 -35.30
C ARG A 93 35.14 -103.07 -35.02
N ALA A 94 34.32 -103.97 -34.49
CA ALA A 94 32.93 -103.66 -34.14
C ALA A 94 32.87 -102.58 -33.06
N VAL A 95 33.71 -102.68 -32.02
CA VAL A 95 33.83 -101.65 -30.97
C VAL A 95 34.29 -100.33 -31.57
N SER A 96 35.29 -100.33 -32.47
CA SER A 96 35.78 -99.10 -33.12
C SER A 96 34.71 -98.41 -33.98
N GLN A 97 33.91 -99.18 -34.72
CA GLN A 97 32.79 -98.65 -35.51
C GLN A 97 31.70 -98.05 -34.62
N GLN A 98 31.35 -98.74 -33.53
CA GLN A 98 30.37 -98.23 -32.58
C GLN A 98 30.88 -96.99 -31.84
N LEU A 99 32.15 -96.95 -31.43
CA LEU A 99 32.76 -95.75 -30.86
C LEU A 99 32.73 -94.58 -31.85
N SER A 100 32.91 -94.83 -33.16
CA SER A 100 32.79 -93.80 -34.18
C SER A 100 31.36 -93.24 -34.27
N VAL A 101 30.35 -94.10 -34.31
CA VAL A 101 28.92 -93.68 -34.35
C VAL A 101 28.52 -92.94 -33.07
N VAL A 102 28.95 -93.44 -31.91
CA VAL A 102 28.69 -92.78 -30.61
C VAL A 102 29.39 -91.42 -30.55
N ASN A 103 30.63 -91.31 -31.03
CA ASN A 103 31.33 -90.03 -31.08
C ASN A 103 30.63 -89.03 -32.02
N GLN A 104 30.15 -89.48 -33.19
CA GLN A 104 29.37 -88.64 -34.10
C GLN A 104 28.07 -88.13 -33.46
N HIS A 105 27.35 -89.00 -32.73
CA HIS A 105 26.15 -88.59 -32.00
C HIS A 105 26.48 -87.61 -30.85
N LEU A 106 27.58 -87.83 -30.13
CA LEU A 106 28.01 -86.91 -29.07
C LEU A 106 28.38 -85.54 -29.63
N ASP A 107 29.03 -85.48 -30.79
CA ASP A 107 29.39 -84.23 -31.44
C ASP A 107 28.14 -83.50 -31.98
N ALA A 108 27.16 -84.22 -32.53
CA ALA A 108 25.88 -83.65 -32.92
C ALA A 108 25.11 -83.06 -31.72
N VAL A 109 25.02 -83.78 -30.60
CA VAL A 109 24.36 -83.28 -29.37
C VAL A 109 25.10 -82.08 -28.77
N ARG A 110 26.43 -82.04 -28.88
CA ARG A 110 27.22 -80.86 -28.46
C ARG A 110 26.92 -79.65 -29.34
N ALA A 111 26.82 -79.84 -30.66
CA ALA A 111 26.45 -78.76 -31.58
C ALA A 111 25.04 -78.22 -31.30
N GLU A 112 24.04 -79.09 -31.11
CA GLU A 112 22.68 -78.70 -30.72
C GLU A 112 22.66 -77.94 -29.39
N ARG A 113 23.42 -78.41 -28.39
CA ARG A 113 23.56 -77.70 -27.10
C ARG A 113 24.15 -76.31 -27.29
N ASP A 114 25.20 -76.19 -28.09
CA ASP A 114 25.90 -74.92 -28.29
C ASP A 114 25.02 -73.93 -29.07
N GLU A 115 24.22 -74.40 -30.02
CA GLU A 115 23.20 -73.60 -30.72
C GLU A 115 22.11 -73.09 -29.77
N VAL A 116 21.55 -73.98 -28.93
CA VAL A 116 20.55 -73.58 -27.91
C VAL A 116 21.13 -72.59 -26.90
N LEU A 117 22.41 -72.74 -26.51
CA LEU A 117 23.07 -71.79 -25.62
C LEU A 117 23.23 -70.41 -26.27
N LEU A 118 23.52 -70.34 -27.57
CA LEU A 118 23.58 -69.08 -28.31
C LEU A 118 22.19 -68.42 -28.39
N GLU A 119 21.13 -69.18 -28.67
CA GLU A 119 19.76 -68.66 -28.67
C GLU A 119 19.34 -68.16 -27.28
N TYR A 120 19.71 -68.89 -26.22
CA TYR A 120 19.46 -68.46 -24.84
C TYR A 120 20.20 -67.16 -24.50
N GLN A 121 21.48 -67.03 -24.88
CA GLN A 121 22.24 -65.79 -24.67
C GLN A 121 21.61 -64.61 -25.41
N LYS A 122 21.20 -64.82 -26.67
CA LYS A 122 20.52 -63.79 -27.46
C LYS A 122 19.21 -63.33 -26.81
N THR A 123 18.36 -64.26 -26.37
CA THR A 123 17.10 -63.90 -25.70
C THR A 123 17.33 -63.22 -24.35
N ALA A 124 18.39 -63.59 -23.62
CA ALA A 124 18.78 -62.91 -22.39
C ALA A 124 19.20 -61.44 -22.64
N GLU A 125 19.97 -61.18 -23.70
CA GLU A 125 20.34 -59.82 -24.13
C GLU A 125 19.12 -59.00 -24.57
N GLU A 126 18.18 -59.61 -25.32
CA GLU A 126 16.92 -58.96 -25.71
C GLU A 126 16.07 -58.60 -24.48
N VAL A 127 16.01 -59.47 -23.47
CA VAL A 127 15.34 -59.17 -22.19
C VAL A 127 16.07 -58.07 -21.42
N ALA A 128 17.40 -58.07 -21.41
CA ALA A 128 18.19 -57.02 -20.73
C ALA A 128 17.94 -55.64 -21.37
N THR A 129 18.03 -55.54 -22.69
CA THR A 129 17.73 -54.30 -23.43
C THR A 129 16.26 -53.89 -23.28
N GLY A 130 15.33 -54.83 -23.22
CA GLY A 130 13.92 -54.57 -22.90
C GLY A 130 13.72 -53.95 -21.52
N ARG A 131 14.43 -54.47 -20.50
CA ARG A 131 14.39 -53.91 -19.13
C ARG A 131 14.96 -52.50 -19.07
N GLU A 132 16.08 -52.23 -19.76
CA GLU A 132 16.65 -50.89 -19.83
C GLU A 132 15.67 -49.89 -20.48
N ARG A 133 15.01 -50.28 -21.57
CA ARG A 133 13.96 -49.46 -22.19
C ARG A 133 12.79 -49.21 -21.25
N HIS A 134 12.35 -50.23 -20.51
CA HIS A 134 11.27 -50.07 -19.52
C HIS A 134 11.65 -49.09 -18.40
N ILE A 135 12.88 -49.18 -17.87
CA ILE A 135 13.40 -48.23 -16.87
C ILE A 135 13.43 -46.81 -17.45
N ALA A 136 13.92 -46.64 -18.68
CA ALA A 136 13.95 -45.34 -19.35
C ALA A 136 12.55 -44.74 -19.52
N LEU A 137 11.57 -45.54 -19.95
CA LEU A 137 10.17 -45.11 -20.08
C LEU A 137 9.54 -44.77 -18.72
N THR A 138 9.84 -45.54 -17.68
CA THR A 138 9.35 -45.28 -16.32
C THR A 138 9.90 -43.96 -15.77
N ASN A 139 11.20 -43.71 -15.96
CA ASN A 139 11.82 -42.45 -15.54
C ASN A 139 11.27 -41.24 -16.33
N ALA A 140 11.02 -41.41 -17.63
CA ALA A 140 10.42 -40.36 -18.45
C ALA A 140 8.97 -40.05 -18.01
N LEU A 141 8.19 -41.08 -17.65
CA LEU A 141 6.85 -40.91 -17.11
C LEU A 141 6.88 -40.14 -15.78
N SER A 142 7.71 -40.55 -14.82
CA SER A 142 7.87 -39.86 -13.54
C SER A 142 8.29 -38.39 -13.73
N ALA A 143 9.24 -38.12 -14.64
CA ALA A 143 9.66 -36.76 -14.94
C ALA A 143 8.53 -35.91 -15.56
N SER A 144 7.67 -36.52 -16.38
CA SER A 144 6.50 -35.85 -16.95
C SER A 144 5.43 -35.57 -15.90
N GLU A 145 5.22 -36.48 -14.95
CA GLU A 145 4.29 -36.29 -13.81
C GLU A 145 4.78 -35.16 -12.88
N ASP A 146 6.06 -35.13 -12.56
CA ASP A 146 6.68 -34.05 -11.78
C ASP A 146 6.57 -32.70 -12.50
N ALA A 147 6.76 -32.67 -13.82
CA ALA A 147 6.55 -31.46 -14.61
C ALA A 147 5.07 -31.02 -14.60
N SER A 148 4.12 -31.96 -14.69
CA SER A 148 2.70 -31.65 -14.66
C SER A 148 2.25 -31.09 -13.29
N THR A 149 2.72 -31.67 -12.19
CA THR A 149 2.42 -31.19 -10.83
C THR A 149 3.00 -29.79 -10.61
N ARG A 150 4.23 -29.54 -11.08
CA ARG A 150 4.86 -28.22 -11.05
C ARG A 150 4.06 -27.18 -11.84
N LEU A 151 3.68 -27.48 -13.08
CA LEU A 151 2.89 -26.57 -13.90
C LEU A 151 1.51 -26.28 -13.27
N THR A 152 0.90 -27.28 -12.63
CA THR A 152 -0.37 -27.10 -11.91
C THR A 152 -0.21 -26.15 -10.71
N ALA A 153 0.88 -26.28 -9.95
CA ALA A 153 1.20 -25.37 -8.85
C ALA A 153 1.52 -23.94 -9.33
N GLU A 154 2.26 -23.81 -10.42
CA GLU A 154 2.56 -22.52 -11.06
C GLU A 154 1.27 -21.84 -11.58
N LEU A 155 0.35 -22.61 -12.16
CA LEU A 155 -0.96 -22.12 -12.59
C LEU A 155 -1.82 -21.66 -11.41
N ALA A 156 -1.90 -22.45 -10.34
CA ALA A 156 -2.63 -22.06 -9.13
C ALA A 156 -2.06 -20.77 -8.50
N SER A 157 -0.73 -20.63 -8.48
CA SER A 157 -0.05 -19.40 -8.02
C SER A 157 -0.32 -18.20 -8.95
N ALA A 158 -0.33 -18.40 -10.28
CA ALA A 158 -0.68 -17.37 -11.24
C ALA A 158 -2.14 -16.92 -11.10
N THR A 159 -3.07 -17.85 -10.93
CA THR A 159 -4.50 -17.56 -10.67
C THR A 159 -4.68 -16.78 -9.37
N GLY A 160 -4.04 -17.21 -8.27
CA GLY A 160 -4.12 -16.47 -7.00
C GLY A 160 -3.54 -15.05 -7.09
N ARG A 161 -2.50 -14.83 -7.90
CA ARG A 161 -1.98 -13.47 -8.17
C ARG A 161 -2.95 -12.63 -9.02
N ALA A 162 -3.65 -13.24 -9.98
CA ALA A 162 -4.66 -12.56 -10.78
C ALA A 162 -5.86 -12.15 -9.94
N GLU A 163 -6.40 -13.05 -9.12
CA GLU A 163 -7.51 -12.76 -8.18
C GLU A 163 -7.13 -11.65 -7.19
N ALA A 164 -5.90 -11.66 -6.66
CA ALA A 164 -5.42 -10.60 -5.78
C ALA A 164 -5.28 -9.24 -6.50
N ALA A 165 -4.93 -9.24 -7.79
CA ALA A 165 -4.87 -8.03 -8.59
C ALA A 165 -6.28 -7.49 -8.91
N GLU A 166 -7.23 -8.37 -9.21
CA GLU A 166 -8.65 -8.02 -9.43
C GLU A 166 -9.25 -7.40 -8.16
N ALA A 167 -9.05 -8.01 -6.98
CA ALA A 167 -9.53 -7.46 -5.72
C ALA A 167 -8.97 -6.05 -5.43
N ARG A 168 -7.69 -5.80 -5.75
CA ARG A 168 -7.09 -4.46 -5.63
C ARG A 168 -7.66 -3.47 -6.63
N ALA A 169 -7.96 -3.90 -7.85
CA ALA A 169 -8.60 -3.06 -8.85
C ALA A 169 -10.02 -2.66 -8.43
N GLU A 170 -10.78 -3.58 -7.85
CA GLU A 170 -12.11 -3.29 -7.27
C GLU A 170 -12.04 -2.31 -6.09
N GLU A 171 -11.07 -2.48 -5.18
CA GLU A 171 -10.84 -1.55 -4.07
C GLU A 171 -10.49 -0.15 -4.57
N LEU A 172 -9.61 -0.03 -5.57
CA LEU A 172 -9.25 1.24 -6.18
C LEU A 172 -10.46 1.89 -6.89
N ALA A 173 -11.29 1.12 -7.59
CA ALA A 173 -12.50 1.61 -8.21
C ALA A 173 -13.50 2.17 -7.17
N GLN A 174 -13.65 1.48 -6.03
CA GLN A 174 -14.48 1.98 -4.92
C GLN A 174 -13.92 3.28 -4.32
N ARG A 175 -12.60 3.35 -4.11
CA ARG A 175 -11.95 4.58 -3.61
C ARG A 175 -12.13 5.75 -4.57
N VAL A 176 -11.95 5.53 -5.87
CA VAL A 176 -12.18 6.56 -6.90
C VAL A 176 -13.63 7.02 -6.87
N SER A 177 -14.61 6.11 -6.76
CA SER A 177 -16.03 6.49 -6.67
C SER A 177 -16.34 7.33 -5.42
N VAL A 178 -15.71 7.03 -4.28
CA VAL A 178 -15.87 7.82 -3.05
C VAL A 178 -15.25 9.21 -3.23
N GLU A 179 -14.03 9.30 -3.76
CA GLU A 179 -13.35 10.57 -4.01
C GLU A 179 -14.06 11.41 -5.08
N GLU A 180 -14.66 10.80 -6.10
CA GLU A 180 -15.50 11.52 -7.06
C GLU A 180 -16.74 12.10 -6.39
N ALA A 181 -17.39 11.35 -5.48
CA ALA A 181 -18.54 11.85 -4.73
C ALA A 181 -18.16 13.00 -3.78
N THR A 182 -17.01 12.95 -3.11
CA THR A 182 -16.52 14.05 -2.26
C THR A 182 -16.14 15.28 -3.10
N LEU A 183 -15.52 15.08 -4.27
CA LEU A 183 -15.22 16.18 -5.20
C LEU A 183 -16.48 16.85 -5.72
N GLU A 184 -17.51 16.10 -6.11
CA GLU A 184 -18.78 16.71 -6.53
C GLU A 184 -19.48 17.43 -5.38
N HIS A 185 -19.42 16.89 -4.16
CA HIS A 185 -19.95 17.56 -2.97
C HIS A 185 -19.26 18.90 -2.70
N THR A 186 -17.91 18.92 -2.69
CA THR A 186 -17.14 20.15 -2.46
C THR A 186 -17.32 21.18 -3.57
N LYS A 187 -17.49 20.76 -4.83
CA LYS A 187 -17.86 21.67 -5.93
C LYS A 187 -19.22 22.31 -5.69
N ALA A 188 -20.22 21.53 -5.28
CA ALA A 188 -21.55 22.03 -4.97
C ALA A 188 -21.52 23.04 -3.81
N GLU A 189 -20.73 22.77 -2.75
CA GLU A 189 -20.53 23.72 -1.65
C GLU A 189 -19.86 25.02 -2.11
N LEU A 190 -18.83 24.93 -2.96
CA LEU A 190 -18.15 26.10 -3.50
C LEU A 190 -19.07 26.96 -4.39
N ASP A 191 -19.92 26.34 -5.20
CA ASP A 191 -20.87 27.05 -6.04
C ASP A 191 -21.96 27.74 -5.21
N GLU A 192 -22.43 27.11 -4.12
CA GLU A 192 -23.35 27.76 -3.18
C GLU A 192 -22.68 28.91 -2.43
N GLU A 193 -21.39 28.77 -2.07
CA GLU A 193 -20.60 29.84 -1.44
C GLU A 193 -20.41 31.04 -2.39
N ARG A 194 -20.11 30.78 -3.66
CA ARG A 194 -20.04 31.82 -4.70
C ARG A 194 -21.37 32.53 -4.91
N LYS A 195 -22.48 31.79 -4.88
CA LYS A 195 -23.83 32.34 -4.98
C LYS A 195 -24.15 33.22 -3.78
N ALA A 196 -23.87 32.76 -2.56
CA ALA A 196 -24.02 33.53 -1.34
C ALA A 196 -23.16 34.81 -1.34
N ARG A 197 -21.91 34.74 -1.82
CA ARG A 197 -21.05 35.92 -2.03
C ARG A 197 -21.62 36.88 -3.07
N GLY A 198 -22.20 36.36 -4.15
CA GLY A 198 -22.88 37.17 -5.17
C GLY A 198 -24.08 37.94 -4.59
N GLU A 199 -24.90 37.26 -3.78
CA GLU A 199 -26.04 37.87 -3.08
C GLU A 199 -25.58 38.93 -2.07
N LEU A 200 -24.53 38.66 -1.29
CA LEU A 200 -23.90 39.63 -0.38
C LEU A 200 -23.35 40.85 -1.13
N ALA A 201 -22.65 40.64 -2.26
CA ALA A 201 -22.13 41.73 -3.06
C ALA A 201 -23.26 42.62 -3.62
N ALA A 202 -24.36 42.02 -4.06
CA ALA A 202 -25.55 42.76 -4.51
C ALA A 202 -26.18 43.55 -3.36
N ALA A 203 -26.30 42.97 -2.17
CA ALA A 203 -26.81 43.65 -0.98
C ALA A 203 -25.92 44.84 -0.57
N VAL A 204 -24.59 44.66 -0.57
CA VAL A 204 -23.64 45.74 -0.28
C VAL A 204 -23.71 46.85 -1.34
N SER A 205 -23.86 46.50 -2.63
CA SER A 205 -24.06 47.50 -3.69
C SER A 205 -25.35 48.30 -3.44
N SER A 206 -26.46 47.62 -3.12
CA SER A 206 -27.74 48.27 -2.80
C SER A 206 -27.61 49.20 -1.60
N GLN A 207 -26.93 48.76 -0.53
CA GLN A 207 -26.69 49.59 0.65
C GLN A 207 -25.79 50.79 0.33
N ASN A 208 -24.77 50.64 -0.51
CA ASN A 208 -23.94 51.76 -0.95
C ASN A 208 -24.75 52.77 -1.77
N ASP A 209 -25.66 52.31 -2.64
CA ASP A 209 -26.57 53.17 -3.39
C ASP A 209 -27.55 53.91 -2.47
N GLU A 210 -28.02 53.27 -1.39
CA GLU A 210 -28.82 53.91 -0.35
C GLU A 210 -28.02 54.94 0.45
N ILE A 211 -26.79 54.64 0.83
CA ILE A 211 -25.89 55.60 1.50
C ILE A 211 -25.62 56.80 0.59
N ALA A 212 -25.39 56.58 -0.71
CA ALA A 212 -25.21 57.65 -1.67
C ALA A 212 -26.47 58.54 -1.77
N ARG A 213 -27.66 57.92 -1.81
CA ARG A 213 -28.94 58.64 -1.76
C ARG A 213 -29.12 59.44 -0.47
N MET A 214 -28.91 58.82 0.70
CA MET A 214 -29.00 59.53 1.99
C MET A 214 -27.99 60.66 2.11
N LYS A 215 -26.78 60.49 1.59
CA LYS A 215 -25.78 61.56 1.55
C LYS A 215 -26.23 62.72 0.68
N GLN A 216 -26.82 62.45 -0.48
CA GLN A 216 -27.37 63.47 -1.35
C GLN A 216 -28.54 64.21 -0.67
N GLU A 217 -29.45 63.49 -0.02
CA GLU A 217 -30.56 64.09 0.75
C GLU A 217 -30.04 64.96 1.90
N LEU A 218 -29.01 64.52 2.60
CA LEU A 218 -28.38 65.28 3.69
C LEU A 218 -27.70 66.55 3.16
N ASP A 219 -26.97 66.45 2.06
CA ASP A 219 -26.33 67.60 1.42
C ASP A 219 -27.39 68.60 0.90
N GLU A 220 -28.54 68.11 0.40
CA GLU A 220 -29.66 68.97 0.01
C GLU A 220 -30.31 69.64 1.22
N ALA A 221 -30.60 68.89 2.28
CA ALA A 221 -31.11 69.46 3.54
C ALA A 221 -30.16 70.49 4.14
N ARG A 222 -28.83 70.29 4.02
CA ARG A 222 -27.83 71.30 4.43
C ARG A 222 -27.90 72.57 3.58
N LYS A 223 -28.08 72.45 2.26
CA LYS A 223 -28.27 73.62 1.38
C LYS A 223 -29.56 74.35 1.72
N GLU A 224 -30.65 73.63 1.99
CA GLU A 224 -31.92 74.23 2.43
C GLU A 224 -31.74 74.99 3.76
N ILE A 225 -31.09 74.38 4.75
CA ILE A 225 -30.78 75.04 6.03
C ILE A 225 -29.92 76.29 5.80
N ALA A 226 -28.92 76.22 4.93
CA ALA A 226 -28.10 77.38 4.59
C ALA A 226 -28.92 78.47 3.89
N SER A 227 -29.80 78.11 2.96
CA SER A 227 -30.72 79.03 2.28
C SER A 227 -31.66 79.72 3.27
N LEU A 228 -32.30 78.95 4.15
CA LEU A 228 -33.14 79.47 5.22
C LEU A 228 -32.35 80.33 6.20
N GLY A 229 -31.08 79.98 6.47
CA GLY A 229 -30.16 80.80 7.25
C GLY A 229 -29.89 82.16 6.60
N TYR A 230 -29.62 82.19 5.29
CA TYR A 230 -29.46 83.43 4.53
C TYR A 230 -30.75 84.25 4.50
N GLU A 231 -31.91 83.62 4.33
CA GLU A 231 -33.21 84.29 4.38
C GLU A 231 -33.51 84.87 5.76
N CYS A 232 -33.27 84.10 6.83
CA CYS A 232 -33.39 84.58 8.20
C CYS A 232 -32.45 85.75 8.48
N GLN A 233 -31.20 85.69 8.01
CA GLN A 233 -30.24 86.78 8.19
C GLN A 233 -30.63 88.02 7.38
N ALA A 234 -31.12 87.85 6.14
CA ALA A 234 -31.69 88.93 5.35
C ALA A 234 -32.90 89.57 6.07
N LYS A 235 -33.79 88.75 6.65
CA LYS A 235 -34.92 89.22 7.47
C LYS A 235 -34.47 89.92 8.74
N LEU A 236 -33.42 89.44 9.39
CA LEU A 236 -32.86 90.07 10.57
C LEU A 236 -32.27 91.44 10.23
N THR A 237 -31.50 91.54 9.15
CA THR A 237 -30.94 92.82 8.68
C THR A 237 -32.03 93.79 8.21
N GLU A 238 -33.10 93.30 7.61
CA GLU A 238 -34.28 94.11 7.26
C GLU A 238 -34.99 94.62 8.54
N ALA A 239 -35.10 93.77 9.57
CA ALA A 239 -35.65 94.16 10.87
C ALA A 239 -34.76 95.16 11.62
N ASP A 240 -33.44 94.97 11.64
CA ASP A 240 -32.48 95.91 12.21
C ASP A 240 -32.52 97.25 11.48
N ARG A 241 -32.62 97.22 10.14
CA ARG A 241 -32.81 98.42 9.33
C ARG A 241 -34.12 99.13 9.67
N ALA A 242 -35.22 98.39 9.78
CA ALA A 242 -36.51 98.97 10.18
C ALA A 242 -36.45 99.57 11.60
N LEU A 243 -35.72 98.93 12.54
CA LEU A 243 -35.49 99.46 13.88
C LEU A 243 -34.61 100.72 13.86
N GLN A 244 -33.58 100.77 13.01
CA GLN A 244 -32.78 101.97 12.79
C GLN A 244 -33.60 103.09 12.15
N GLU A 245 -34.45 102.79 11.18
CA GLU A 245 -35.34 103.77 10.55
C GLU A 245 -36.40 104.28 11.53
N ALA A 246 -36.94 103.41 12.39
CA ALA A 246 -37.87 103.78 13.46
C ALA A 246 -37.20 104.64 14.54
N SER A 247 -35.98 104.29 14.97
CA SER A 247 -35.23 105.10 15.93
C SER A 247 -34.81 106.45 15.34
N ALA A 248 -34.41 106.50 14.07
CA ALA A 248 -34.15 107.75 13.35
C ALA A 248 -35.42 108.60 13.20
N ALA A 249 -36.57 107.99 12.92
CA ALA A 249 -37.86 108.67 12.88
C ALA A 249 -38.26 109.23 14.25
N SER A 250 -38.04 108.46 15.32
CA SER A 250 -38.23 108.90 16.70
C SER A 250 -37.33 110.09 17.04
N SER A 251 -36.05 110.04 16.69
CA SER A 251 -35.11 111.15 16.88
C SER A 251 -35.52 112.41 16.09
N ARG A 252 -36.03 112.25 14.85
CA ARG A 252 -36.58 113.37 14.07
C ARG A 252 -37.84 113.95 14.72
N ALA A 253 -38.73 113.11 15.25
CA ALA A 253 -39.93 113.57 15.97
C ALA A 253 -39.57 114.32 17.26
N GLN A 254 -38.58 113.83 18.01
CA GLN A 254 -38.04 114.52 19.19
C GLN A 254 -37.42 115.87 18.82
N ALA A 255 -36.64 115.94 17.72
CA ALA A 255 -36.07 117.19 17.22
C ALA A 255 -37.12 118.19 16.75
N ALA A 256 -38.17 117.75 16.06
CA ALA A 256 -39.29 118.59 15.65
C ALA A 256 -40.06 119.14 16.87
N THR A 257 -40.22 118.33 17.92
CA THR A 257 -40.82 118.76 19.19
C THR A 257 -39.95 119.80 19.89
N ALA A 258 -38.63 119.63 19.90
CA ALA A 258 -37.69 120.61 20.44
C ALA A 258 -37.73 121.94 19.67
N GLN A 259 -37.77 121.90 18.34
CA GLN A 259 -37.93 123.10 17.50
C GLN A 259 -39.28 123.80 17.74
N ALA A 260 -40.37 123.06 17.92
CA ALA A 260 -41.67 123.63 18.26
C ALA A 260 -41.62 124.35 19.61
N ASN A 261 -41.00 123.75 20.62
CA ASN A 261 -40.81 124.37 21.95
C ASN A 261 -39.93 125.63 21.89
N GLU A 262 -38.87 125.61 21.06
CA GLU A 262 -38.02 126.79 20.84
C GLU A 262 -38.79 127.91 20.12
N SER A 263 -39.64 127.58 19.14
CA SER A 263 -40.47 128.57 18.45
C SER A 263 -41.51 129.21 19.38
N LEU A 264 -42.10 128.44 20.30
CA LEU A 264 -42.99 128.94 21.35
C LEU A 264 -42.26 129.90 22.31
N ALA A 265 -41.02 129.58 22.70
CA ALA A 265 -40.21 130.46 23.54
C ALA A 265 -39.87 131.79 22.85
N ARG A 266 -39.61 131.78 21.53
CA ARG A 266 -39.37 132.99 20.74
C ARG A 266 -40.62 133.87 20.61
N VAL A 267 -41.81 133.27 20.46
CA VAL A 267 -43.07 134.02 20.43
C VAL A 267 -43.35 134.69 21.77
N ALA A 268 -43.13 133.99 22.88
CA ALA A 268 -43.29 134.57 24.23
C ALA A 268 -42.35 135.76 24.48
N ALA A 269 -41.12 135.72 23.97
CA ALA A 269 -40.17 136.84 24.08
C ALA A 269 -40.63 138.09 23.28
N LEU A 270 -41.15 137.89 22.06
CA LEU A 270 -41.67 138.99 21.23
C LEU A 270 -42.96 139.61 21.80
N GLU A 271 -43.77 138.83 22.51
CA GLU A 271 -44.95 139.36 23.22
C GLU A 271 -44.56 140.26 24.40
N ALA A 272 -43.48 139.93 25.12
CA ALA A 272 -42.96 140.76 26.20
C ALA A 272 -42.41 142.11 25.69
N GLU A 273 -41.65 142.13 24.59
CA GLU A 273 -41.15 143.36 23.97
C GLU A 273 -42.27 144.30 23.48
N ARG A 274 -43.38 143.73 22.97
CA ARG A 274 -44.55 144.51 22.53
C ARG A 274 -45.25 145.21 23.70
N ASP A 275 -45.35 144.54 24.84
CA ASP A 275 -46.04 145.08 26.01
C ASP A 275 -45.19 146.17 26.70
N GLU A 276 -43.85 146.04 26.66
CA GLU A 276 -42.92 147.09 27.08
C GLU A 276 -43.04 148.36 26.21
N ALA A 277 -43.12 148.23 24.89
CA ALA A 277 -43.32 149.36 23.96
C ALA A 277 -44.65 150.11 24.17
N ARG A 278 -45.71 149.41 24.59
CA ARG A 278 -47.01 150.04 24.90
C ARG A 278 -46.97 150.90 26.17
N THR A 279 -46.19 150.49 27.17
CA THR A 279 -46.03 151.28 28.41
C THR A 279 -45.23 152.56 28.17
N ALA A 280 -44.24 152.54 27.27
CA ALA A 280 -43.44 153.71 26.91
C ALA A 280 -44.27 154.80 26.17
N LEU A 281 -45.19 154.41 25.28
CA LEU A 281 -46.04 155.34 24.53
C LEU A 281 -47.08 156.05 25.42
N ALA A 282 -47.59 155.36 26.46
CA ALA A 282 -48.54 155.95 27.42
C ALA A 282 -47.88 157.03 28.30
N ALA A 283 -46.60 156.86 28.64
CA ALA A 283 -45.83 157.85 29.40
C ALA A 283 -45.53 159.14 28.58
N GLU A 284 -45.41 159.02 27.25
CA GLU A 284 -45.13 160.16 26.37
C GLU A 284 -46.35 161.09 26.22
N HIS A 285 -47.58 160.55 26.15
CA HIS A 285 -48.80 161.36 26.05
C HIS A 285 -49.14 162.17 27.33
N GLN A 286 -48.65 161.75 28.49
CA GLN A 286 -48.87 162.44 29.77
C GLN A 286 -47.91 163.63 29.97
N THR A 287 -46.75 163.64 29.30
CA THR A 287 -45.75 164.71 29.40
C THR A 287 -45.96 165.86 28.41
N SER A 288 -46.75 165.67 27.34
CA SER A 288 -47.09 166.76 26.41
C SER A 288 -48.27 167.62 26.84
N ALA A 289 -49.17 167.12 27.69
CA ALA A 289 -50.32 167.87 28.20
C ALA A 289 -49.96 168.88 29.31
N ALA A 290 -48.91 168.62 30.10
CA ALA A 290 -48.45 169.51 31.16
C ALA A 290 -47.69 170.77 30.65
N ARG A 291 -47.18 170.75 29.40
CA ARG A 291 -46.36 171.84 28.84
C ARG A 291 -47.14 172.98 28.17
N SER A 292 -48.46 172.87 27.97
CA SER A 292 -49.29 173.95 27.40
C SER A 292 -50.02 174.80 28.43
N GLU A 293 -50.04 174.39 29.70
CA GLU A 293 -50.75 175.08 30.79
C GLU A 293 -49.81 176.02 31.60
N GLU A 294 -48.50 175.83 31.50
CA GLU A 294 -47.45 176.59 32.21
C GLU A 294 -47.07 177.94 31.54
N ALA A 295 -47.51 178.20 30.29
CA ALA A 295 -47.15 179.39 29.53
C ALA A 295 -48.10 180.60 29.71
N SER A 296 -49.27 180.43 30.33
CA SER A 296 -50.28 181.49 30.52
C SER A 296 -50.27 182.12 31.92
N ILE A 297 -49.63 181.47 32.90
CA ILE A 297 -49.64 181.91 34.32
C ILE A 297 -48.50 182.90 34.64
N GLN A 298 -47.44 182.96 33.83
CA GLN A 298 -46.29 183.85 34.09
C GLN A 298 -46.48 185.33 33.65
N PHE A 299 -47.63 185.71 33.08
CA PHE A 299 -47.87 187.09 32.61
C PHE A 299 -48.65 187.97 33.63
N GLU A 300 -49.28 187.39 34.65
CA GLU A 300 -50.18 188.14 35.58
C GLU A 300 -49.59 188.45 36.98
N GLU A 301 -48.48 187.83 37.40
CA GLU A 301 -47.96 187.95 38.79
C GLU A 301 -46.98 189.12 39.05
N LEU A 302 -46.39 189.76 38.03
CA LEU A 302 -45.40 190.84 38.26
C LEU A 302 -45.99 192.26 38.37
N GLN A 303 -47.30 192.45 38.16
CA GLN A 303 -47.95 193.78 38.30
C GLN A 303 -48.57 194.06 39.68
N ARG A 304 -48.62 193.10 40.61
CA ARG A 304 -49.56 193.23 41.74
C ARG A 304 -49.07 193.90 43.02
N VAL A 305 -47.91 193.62 43.63
CA VAL A 305 -47.72 194.08 45.04
C VAL A 305 -46.32 194.54 45.42
N GLY A 306 -45.77 195.42 44.58
CA GLY A 306 -45.08 196.60 45.09
C GLY A 306 -46.05 197.59 45.75
N ARG A 307 -46.93 197.14 46.66
CA ARG A 307 -47.90 198.04 47.29
C ARG A 307 -47.82 198.16 48.81
N GLU A 308 -47.47 197.15 49.59
CA GLU A 308 -47.59 197.28 51.05
C GLU A 308 -46.59 196.35 51.77
N LEU A 309 -45.31 196.72 51.95
CA LEU A 309 -44.78 197.54 53.05
C LEU A 309 -45.82 198.34 53.86
N GLY A 310 -45.84 198.13 55.19
CA GLY A 310 -46.22 199.19 56.11
C GLY A 310 -47.31 198.85 57.12
N ALA A 311 -47.07 197.85 57.97
CA ALA A 311 -47.57 197.81 59.35
C ALA A 311 -47.05 196.50 59.98
N ALA A 312 -45.77 196.38 60.35
CA ALA A 312 -45.16 197.12 61.44
C ALA A 312 -46.12 197.32 62.63
N ARG A 313 -45.69 196.76 63.76
CA ARG A 313 -46.01 197.17 65.13
C ARG A 313 -47.35 196.69 65.66
N GLU A 314 -47.29 195.62 66.43
CA GLU A 314 -47.28 195.77 67.88
C GLU A 314 -46.88 194.44 68.55
N GLN A 315 -45.77 194.51 69.28
CA GLN A 315 -45.58 193.84 70.58
C GLN A 315 -45.49 192.31 70.60
N LEU A 316 -44.60 191.70 71.36
CA LEU A 316 -43.65 192.17 72.36
C LEU A 316 -42.67 190.98 72.44
N GLY A 317 -41.37 191.19 72.46
CA GLY A 317 -40.75 191.80 73.62
C GLY A 317 -40.05 190.69 74.40
N ALA A 318 -38.76 190.57 74.11
CA ALA A 318 -37.73 190.19 75.06
C ALA A 318 -37.90 188.86 75.80
N VAL A 319 -37.06 187.89 75.44
CA VAL A 319 -35.82 187.63 76.22
C VAL A 319 -34.74 187.25 75.19
N THR A 320 -34.02 188.18 74.58
CA THR A 320 -32.80 188.88 75.06
C THR A 320 -31.76 187.99 75.75
N GLU A 321 -30.59 188.01 75.11
CA GLU A 321 -29.25 187.71 75.62
C GLU A 321 -28.86 186.23 75.61
N ALA A 322 -27.90 185.78 74.80
CA ALA A 322 -26.82 186.45 74.07
C ALA A 322 -26.56 185.68 72.76
N ASN A 323 -26.45 186.31 71.59
CA ASN A 323 -25.38 187.23 71.15
C ASN A 323 -24.02 186.50 71.17
N ALA A 324 -23.25 186.39 70.10
CA ALA A 324 -23.25 187.00 68.78
C ALA A 324 -22.48 186.01 67.87
N ALA A 325 -22.95 185.75 66.65
CA ALA A 325 -22.46 186.40 65.42
C ALA A 325 -20.99 186.02 65.12
N VAL A 326 -20.61 185.59 63.93
CA VAL A 326 -20.82 186.21 62.61
C VAL A 326 -20.45 185.12 61.59
N SER A 327 -21.35 184.70 60.68
CA SER A 327 -21.35 185.03 59.24
C SER A 327 -19.95 184.93 58.59
N ALA A 328 -19.69 184.23 57.49
CA ALA A 328 -20.50 183.78 56.38
C ALA A 328 -19.74 182.64 55.67
N GLU A 329 -20.33 182.15 54.58
CA GLU A 329 -19.81 181.19 53.59
C GLU A 329 -20.18 179.71 53.83
N LEU A 330 -21.16 179.29 53.03
CA LEU A 330 -21.00 178.25 52.03
C LEU A 330 -20.53 176.85 52.51
N ALA A 331 -21.47 175.90 52.40
CA ALA A 331 -21.36 174.45 52.50
C ALA A 331 -21.53 173.80 53.90
N ARG A 332 -22.39 172.77 53.92
CA ARG A 332 -22.59 171.70 54.92
C ARG A 332 -23.50 171.93 56.16
N VAL A 333 -24.51 171.04 56.20
CA VAL A 333 -25.10 170.29 57.35
C VAL A 333 -26.29 170.87 58.13
N SER A 334 -27.42 170.17 57.98
CA SER A 334 -28.28 169.54 59.01
C SER A 334 -28.84 168.29 58.29
N HIS A 335 -28.61 167.03 58.65
CA HIS A 335 -28.71 166.37 59.94
C HIS A 335 -27.83 165.09 59.94
N ASP A 336 -27.05 164.99 61.01
CA ASP A 336 -25.99 164.07 61.42
C ASP A 336 -26.36 162.57 61.56
N ALA A 337 -25.42 161.63 61.58
CA ALA A 337 -23.96 161.70 61.43
C ALA A 337 -23.34 160.31 61.30
N SER A 338 -22.21 160.30 60.59
CA SER A 338 -21.11 159.36 60.75
C SER A 338 -19.84 160.13 61.14
N VAL A 339 -19.17 159.69 62.21
CA VAL A 339 -17.70 159.44 62.29
C VAL A 339 -16.69 160.61 62.29
N ALA A 340 -15.67 160.46 63.15
CA ALA A 340 -14.23 160.76 62.91
C ALA A 340 -13.42 159.93 63.95
N SER A 341 -12.37 159.12 63.69
CA SER A 341 -11.04 159.32 63.06
C SER A 341 -10.22 160.42 63.78
N GLU A 342 -9.05 160.22 64.41
CA GLU A 342 -7.84 159.49 64.00
C GLU A 342 -6.90 159.10 65.18
N ARG A 343 -6.11 158.02 64.95
CA ARG A 343 -4.67 157.76 65.29
C ARG A 343 -4.14 157.89 66.73
N ALA A 344 -3.72 156.75 67.32
CA ALA A 344 -2.30 156.30 67.40
C ALA A 344 -2.06 155.30 68.57
N GLU A 345 -1.51 154.14 68.21
CA GLU A 345 -0.57 153.28 68.94
C GLU A 345 -0.65 153.02 70.46
N ALA A 346 -0.76 151.71 70.72
CA ALA A 346 0.02 150.90 71.67
C ALA A 346 -0.66 150.40 72.96
N ALA A 347 -0.74 149.06 73.00
CA ALA A 347 -0.65 148.16 74.16
C ALA A 347 -1.88 148.07 75.08
N GLU A 348 -2.32 146.93 75.61
CA GLU A 348 -1.85 145.55 75.58
C GLU A 348 -2.91 144.69 76.32
N GLN A 349 -3.33 143.59 75.69
CA GLN A 349 -3.52 142.25 76.28
C GLN A 349 -4.63 141.96 77.33
N HIS A 350 -4.98 140.66 77.34
CA HIS A 350 -5.38 139.85 78.50
C HIS A 350 -6.84 139.53 78.84
N ALA A 351 -7.82 139.69 77.94
CA ALA A 351 -9.19 139.22 78.22
C ALA A 351 -9.74 138.06 77.35
N THR A 352 -9.14 137.74 76.20
CA THR A 352 -9.76 136.84 75.21
C THR A 352 -9.21 135.40 75.17
N THR A 353 -8.18 135.06 75.96
CA THR A 353 -7.47 133.76 75.81
C THR A 353 -8.08 132.59 76.60
N LEU A 354 -9.04 132.81 77.52
CA LEU A 354 -9.57 131.70 78.35
C LEU A 354 -10.91 131.11 77.88
N GLN A 355 -11.66 131.79 77.00
CA GLN A 355 -12.96 131.28 76.54
C GLN A 355 -12.85 130.32 75.33
N GLN A 356 -11.71 130.33 74.61
CA GLN A 356 -11.51 129.51 73.40
C GLN A 356 -11.08 128.05 73.66
N ARG A 357 -10.63 127.67 74.87
CA ARG A 357 -10.11 126.32 75.16
C ARG A 357 -11.14 125.26 75.57
N LEU A 358 -12.42 125.62 75.67
CA LEU A 358 -13.49 124.67 76.06
C LEU A 358 -14.22 124.03 74.88
N VAL A 359 -14.17 124.64 73.69
CA VAL A 359 -14.89 124.13 72.49
C VAL A 359 -14.08 123.08 71.72
N GLU A 360 -12.76 123.05 71.86
CA GLU A 360 -11.88 122.11 71.14
C GLU A 360 -11.86 120.69 71.75
N VAL A 361 -12.26 120.52 73.01
CA VAL A 361 -12.25 119.20 73.68
C VAL A 361 -13.51 118.37 73.36
N GLU A 362 -14.66 119.01 73.14
CA GLU A 362 -15.90 118.29 72.80
C GLU A 362 -15.94 117.79 71.34
N GLN A 363 -15.21 118.43 70.42
CA GLN A 363 -15.15 118.00 69.01
C GLN A 363 -14.16 116.83 68.76
N ALA A 364 -13.20 116.60 69.65
CA ALA A 364 -12.23 115.50 69.53
C ALA A 364 -12.85 114.12 69.87
N ASN A 365 -13.82 114.05 70.79
CA ASN A 365 -14.46 112.79 71.20
C ASN A 365 -15.45 112.23 70.16
N SER A 366 -16.06 113.05 69.31
CA SER A 366 -16.97 112.58 68.25
C SER A 366 -16.25 111.96 67.04
N ALA A 367 -14.98 112.29 66.82
CA ALA A 367 -14.19 111.78 65.70
C ALA A 367 -13.61 110.36 65.95
N GLU A 368 -13.35 109.99 67.21
CA GLU A 368 -12.84 108.66 67.56
C GLU A 368 -13.94 107.57 67.53
N ALA A 369 -15.20 107.92 67.80
CA ALA A 369 -16.33 106.98 67.70
C ALA A 369 -16.65 106.56 66.25
N GLN A 370 -16.42 107.43 65.26
CA GLN A 370 -16.63 107.12 63.85
C GLN A 370 -15.53 106.22 63.26
N ARG A 371 -14.29 106.32 63.76
CA ARG A 371 -13.16 105.47 63.33
C ARG A 371 -13.36 103.99 63.73
N TRP A 372 -13.81 103.73 64.95
CA TRP A 372 -14.10 102.36 65.41
C TRP A 372 -15.25 101.70 64.65
N THR A 373 -16.23 102.48 64.18
CA THR A 373 -17.37 101.96 63.41
C THR A 373 -16.95 101.57 61.97
N GLN A 374 -15.95 102.25 61.40
CA GLN A 374 -15.40 101.94 60.07
C GLN A 374 -14.40 100.78 60.08
N GLU A 375 -13.65 100.59 61.17
CA GLU A 375 -12.71 99.46 61.28
C GLU A 375 -13.43 98.11 61.45
N VAL A 376 -14.57 98.09 62.15
CA VAL A 376 -15.38 96.86 62.32
C VAL A 376 -16.07 96.44 61.02
N SER A 377 -16.55 97.38 60.21
CA SER A 377 -17.16 97.06 58.91
C SER A 377 -16.14 96.63 57.84
N ALA A 378 -14.93 97.19 57.88
CA ALA A 378 -13.82 96.77 57.04
C ALA A 378 -13.24 95.39 57.45
N ALA A 379 -13.32 95.02 58.72
CA ALA A 379 -12.97 93.67 59.18
C ALA A 379 -14.01 92.62 58.75
N SER A 380 -15.31 92.97 58.79
CA SER A 380 -16.40 92.10 58.35
C SER A 380 -16.34 91.78 56.86
N SER A 381 -16.10 92.78 56.00
CA SER A 381 -15.99 92.58 54.55
C SER A 381 -14.77 91.75 54.13
N ARG A 382 -13.67 91.81 54.89
CA ARG A 382 -12.50 90.93 54.67
C ARG A 382 -12.76 89.49 55.10
N ALA A 383 -13.54 89.27 56.17
CA ALA A 383 -13.93 87.92 56.61
C ALA A 383 -14.89 87.25 55.61
N GLU A 384 -15.85 88.00 55.06
CA GLU A 384 -16.76 87.51 54.02
C GLU A 384 -16.04 87.21 52.69
N ALA A 385 -15.07 88.05 52.29
CA ALA A 385 -14.24 87.79 51.11
C ALA A 385 -13.35 86.53 51.28
N ALA A 386 -12.83 86.28 52.48
CA ALA A 386 -12.07 85.07 52.79
C ALA A 386 -12.95 83.81 52.78
N ALA A 387 -14.19 83.89 53.26
CA ALA A 387 -15.15 82.77 53.20
C ALA A 387 -15.51 82.42 51.75
N ALA A 388 -15.77 83.42 50.90
CA ALA A 388 -16.06 83.21 49.48
C ALA A 388 -14.87 82.57 48.72
N GLN A 389 -13.63 82.93 49.08
CA GLN A 389 -12.43 82.29 48.50
C GLN A 389 -12.29 80.82 48.92
N VAL A 390 -12.68 80.47 50.15
CA VAL A 390 -12.66 79.08 50.63
C VAL A 390 -13.70 78.24 49.89
N ASP A 391 -14.93 78.75 49.73
CA ASP A 391 -15.99 78.06 48.99
C ASP A 391 -15.63 77.87 47.51
N GLU A 392 -14.99 78.87 46.88
CA GLU A 392 -14.48 78.75 45.51
C GLU A 392 -13.35 77.71 45.40
N SER A 393 -12.44 77.66 46.38
CA SER A 393 -11.37 76.67 46.41
C SER A 393 -11.90 75.24 46.60
N LEU A 394 -12.96 75.07 47.40
CA LEU A 394 -13.65 73.79 47.60
C LEU A 394 -14.36 73.34 46.32
N ALA A 395 -15.03 74.25 45.60
CA ALA A 395 -15.64 73.96 44.31
C ALA A 395 -14.61 73.53 43.26
N ARG A 396 -13.42 74.15 43.24
CA ARG A 396 -12.31 73.75 42.35
C ARG A 396 -11.76 72.37 42.69
N VAL A 397 -11.66 72.02 43.98
CA VAL A 397 -11.22 70.68 44.41
C VAL A 397 -12.22 69.61 43.98
N VAL A 398 -13.52 69.86 44.17
CA VAL A 398 -14.58 68.93 43.72
C VAL A 398 -14.58 68.75 42.19
N ALA A 399 -14.34 69.82 41.42
CA ALA A 399 -14.22 69.72 39.97
C ALA A 399 -12.99 68.91 39.53
N LEU A 400 -11.84 69.10 40.19
CA LEU A 400 -10.62 68.34 39.92
C LEU A 400 -10.76 66.86 40.32
N GLU A 401 -11.47 66.55 41.39
CA GLU A 401 -11.78 65.16 41.77
C GLU A 401 -12.68 64.48 40.74
N ALA A 402 -13.68 65.20 40.19
CA ALA A 402 -14.52 64.69 39.11
C ALA A 402 -13.73 64.42 37.82
N GLU A 403 -12.84 65.34 37.41
CA GLU A 403 -11.94 65.14 36.25
C GLU A 403 -10.96 63.97 36.48
N LEU A 404 -10.48 63.79 37.71
CA LEU A 404 -9.59 62.69 38.07
C LEU A 404 -10.30 61.33 37.99
N ASP A 405 -11.56 61.26 38.42
CA ASP A 405 -12.35 60.04 38.33
C ASP A 405 -12.79 59.75 36.89
N GLU A 406 -13.14 60.79 36.12
CA GLU A 406 -13.41 60.64 34.68
C GLU A 406 -12.19 60.11 33.93
N SER A 407 -11.00 60.68 34.17
CA SER A 407 -9.75 60.19 33.56
C SER A 407 -9.36 58.77 34.02
N ARG A 408 -9.66 58.38 35.27
CA ARG A 408 -9.50 56.99 35.74
C ARG A 408 -10.45 56.03 35.02
N THR A 409 -11.71 56.41 34.82
CA THR A 409 -12.67 55.57 34.07
C THR A 409 -12.30 55.45 32.60
N ALA A 410 -11.83 56.53 31.97
CA ALA A 410 -11.33 56.51 30.60
C ALA A 410 -10.09 55.60 30.46
N LEU A 411 -9.14 55.66 31.39
CA LEU A 411 -7.97 54.79 31.40
C LEU A 411 -8.35 53.31 31.62
N ALA A 412 -9.34 53.03 32.46
CA ALA A 412 -9.85 51.66 32.66
C ALA A 412 -10.50 51.10 31.39
N ALA A 413 -11.29 51.92 30.68
CA ALA A 413 -11.90 51.55 29.40
C ALA A 413 -10.84 51.36 28.29
N GLU A 414 -9.80 52.20 28.24
CA GLU A 414 -8.68 52.05 27.31
C GLU A 414 -7.89 50.75 27.58
N ARG A 415 -7.68 50.39 28.85
CA ARG A 415 -7.04 49.13 29.21
C ARG A 415 -7.88 47.92 28.82
N GLN A 416 -9.20 47.96 28.99
CA GLN A 416 -10.10 46.89 28.56
C GLN A 416 -10.13 46.74 27.04
N THR A 417 -10.20 47.85 26.29
CA THR A 417 -10.16 47.80 24.82
C THR A 417 -8.80 47.35 24.30
N SER A 418 -7.71 47.71 24.97
CA SER A 418 -6.36 47.24 24.62
C SER A 418 -6.19 45.75 24.95
N ALA A 419 -6.75 45.27 26.07
CA ALA A 419 -6.77 43.84 26.40
C ALA A 419 -7.56 43.04 25.35
N ALA A 420 -8.76 43.50 24.98
CA ALA A 420 -9.56 42.87 23.94
C ALA A 420 -8.84 42.86 22.58
N ARG A 421 -8.20 43.96 22.18
CA ARG A 421 -7.36 44.00 20.96
C ARG A 421 -6.17 43.05 21.03
N SER A 422 -5.56 42.88 22.20
CA SER A 422 -4.43 41.96 22.38
C SER A 422 -4.86 40.50 22.29
N GLU A 423 -6.04 40.18 22.82
CA GLU A 423 -6.65 38.85 22.75
C GLU A 423 -7.10 38.52 21.32
N GLU A 424 -7.67 39.49 20.60
CA GLU A 424 -8.02 39.33 19.20
C GLU A 424 -6.77 39.17 18.30
N ALA A 425 -5.69 39.91 18.57
CA ALA A 425 -4.41 39.72 17.89
C ALA A 425 -3.72 38.38 18.22
N SER A 426 -3.99 37.81 19.41
CA SER A 426 -3.57 36.46 19.78
C SER A 426 -4.34 35.42 18.97
N ASN A 427 -5.67 35.53 18.94
CA ASN A 427 -6.54 34.61 18.21
C ASN A 427 -6.20 34.64 16.70
N GLN A 428 -5.98 35.82 16.12
CA GLN A 428 -5.55 35.94 14.72
C GLN A 428 -4.17 35.30 14.46
N ARG A 429 -3.23 35.36 15.42
CA ARG A 429 -1.94 34.65 15.30
C ARG A 429 -2.12 33.15 15.34
N ASP A 430 -2.97 32.65 16.23
CA ASP A 430 -3.24 31.22 16.38
C ASP A 430 -3.95 30.68 15.13
N GLU A 431 -4.89 31.44 14.56
CA GLU A 431 -5.52 31.12 13.27
C GLU A 431 -4.51 31.10 12.13
N LEU A 432 -3.62 32.10 12.04
CA LEU A 432 -2.56 32.12 11.02
C LEU A 432 -1.57 30.96 11.19
N GLN A 433 -1.23 30.57 12.43
CA GLN A 433 -0.44 29.36 12.68
C GLN A 433 -1.19 28.10 12.27
N GLY A 434 -2.50 28.02 12.53
CA GLY A 434 -3.36 26.93 12.08
C GLY A 434 -3.37 26.80 10.56
N VAL A 435 -3.58 27.91 9.85
CA VAL A 435 -3.55 27.96 8.38
C VAL A 435 -2.17 27.61 7.84
N ALA A 436 -1.08 28.10 8.47
CA ALA A 436 0.28 27.74 8.07
C ALA A 436 0.53 26.22 8.21
N ARG A 437 0.05 25.60 9.29
CA ARG A 437 0.15 24.15 9.52
C ARG A 437 -0.64 23.36 8.49
N GLN A 438 -1.86 23.80 8.17
CA GLN A 438 -2.69 23.18 7.13
C GLN A 438 -2.07 23.30 5.74
N LEU A 439 -1.42 24.43 5.43
CA LEU A 439 -0.76 24.65 4.15
C LEU A 439 0.48 23.76 4.01
N GLU A 440 1.20 23.52 5.10
CA GLU A 440 2.34 22.60 5.12
C GLU A 440 1.89 21.13 5.01
N GLU A 441 0.81 20.73 5.72
CA GLU A 441 0.18 19.41 5.54
C GLU A 441 -0.30 19.21 4.09
N ALA A 442 -0.92 20.21 3.47
CA ALA A 442 -1.35 20.16 2.07
C ALA A 442 -0.16 20.05 1.10
N ARG A 443 0.95 20.75 1.36
CA ARG A 443 2.19 20.62 0.56
C ARG A 443 2.78 19.22 0.68
N GLU A 444 2.75 18.64 1.86
CA GLU A 444 3.24 17.27 2.09
C GLU A 444 2.35 16.23 1.39
N GLN A 445 1.02 16.43 1.40
CA GLN A 445 0.09 15.64 0.59
C GLN A 445 0.35 15.76 -0.91
N VAL A 446 0.60 16.97 -1.43
CA VAL A 446 0.94 17.16 -2.85
C VAL A 446 2.29 16.50 -3.20
N SER A 447 3.27 16.59 -2.30
CA SER A 447 4.57 15.92 -2.40
C SER A 447 4.40 14.40 -2.52
N THR A 448 3.64 13.80 -1.61
CA THR A 448 3.38 12.35 -1.60
C THR A 448 2.57 11.91 -2.82
N MET A 449 1.55 12.65 -3.24
CA MET A 449 0.82 12.39 -4.48
C MET A 449 1.72 12.50 -5.71
N THR A 450 2.66 13.45 -5.74
CA THR A 450 3.61 13.62 -6.85
C THR A 450 4.61 12.47 -6.91
N ALA A 451 5.11 12.02 -5.75
CA ALA A 451 5.96 10.83 -5.65
C ALA A 451 5.20 9.56 -6.10
N ALA A 452 3.96 9.38 -5.65
CA ALA A 452 3.10 8.27 -6.05
C ALA A 452 2.80 8.28 -7.56
N LYS A 453 2.51 9.46 -8.14
CA LYS A 453 2.32 9.61 -9.59
C LYS A 453 3.58 9.26 -10.37
N THR A 454 4.75 9.66 -9.87
CA THR A 454 6.04 9.33 -10.51
C THR A 454 6.31 7.82 -10.46
N ALA A 455 6.01 7.17 -9.34
CA ALA A 455 6.09 5.72 -9.21
C ALA A 455 5.11 5.00 -10.15
N ALA A 456 3.86 5.46 -10.24
CA ALA A 456 2.87 4.89 -11.16
C ALA A 456 3.26 5.04 -12.64
N ILE A 457 3.88 6.17 -13.02
CA ILE A 457 4.41 6.37 -14.38
C ILE A 457 5.58 5.42 -14.65
N ALA A 458 6.44 5.16 -13.66
CA ALA A 458 7.53 4.19 -13.79
C ALA A 458 7.02 2.75 -13.92
N GLU A 459 6.00 2.36 -13.14
CA GLU A 459 5.36 1.06 -13.27
C GLU A 459 4.66 0.91 -14.63
N LEU A 460 3.98 1.95 -15.13
CA LEU A 460 3.36 1.93 -16.46
C LEU A 460 4.41 1.76 -17.56
N ALA A 461 5.56 2.43 -17.46
CA ALA A 461 6.67 2.27 -18.40
C ALA A 461 7.24 0.84 -18.36
N GLN A 462 7.37 0.26 -17.17
CA GLN A 462 7.84 -1.11 -16.98
C GLN A 462 6.86 -2.13 -17.55
N VAL A 463 5.54 -1.95 -17.33
CA VAL A 463 4.50 -2.79 -17.92
C VAL A 463 4.52 -2.70 -19.45
N TRP A 464 4.74 -1.51 -20.02
CA TRP A 464 4.85 -1.35 -21.47
C TRP A 464 6.09 -2.08 -22.03
N GLN A 465 7.20 -2.03 -21.30
CA GLN A 465 8.43 -2.72 -21.67
C GLN A 465 8.28 -4.25 -21.55
N ASP A 466 7.64 -4.74 -20.49
CA ASP A 466 7.35 -6.16 -20.31
C ASP A 466 6.35 -6.69 -21.34
N ALA A 467 5.33 -5.89 -21.71
CA ALA A 467 4.39 -6.20 -22.77
C ALA A 467 5.09 -6.24 -24.14
N SER A 468 6.01 -5.31 -24.43
CA SER A 468 6.83 -5.34 -25.64
C SER A 468 7.73 -6.57 -25.68
N ALA A 469 8.41 -6.90 -24.58
CA ALA A 469 9.24 -8.08 -24.48
C ALA A 469 8.43 -9.38 -24.56
N ALA A 470 7.22 -9.42 -24.01
CA ALA A 470 6.31 -10.54 -24.14
C ALA A 470 5.82 -10.71 -25.58
N LYS A 471 5.53 -9.61 -26.28
CA LYS A 471 5.18 -9.61 -27.70
C LYS A 471 6.35 -10.12 -28.56
N GLU A 472 7.57 -9.63 -28.34
CA GLU A 472 8.75 -10.14 -29.05
C GLU A 472 8.99 -11.63 -28.80
N ARG A 473 8.75 -12.12 -27.57
CA ARG A 473 8.82 -13.56 -27.26
C ARG A 473 7.71 -14.35 -27.95
N ALA A 474 6.51 -13.78 -28.06
CA ALA A 474 5.39 -14.39 -28.78
C ALA A 474 5.67 -14.44 -30.29
N ASP A 475 6.12 -13.35 -30.89
CA ASP A 475 6.51 -13.28 -32.31
C ASP A 475 7.68 -14.24 -32.60
N ALA A 476 8.66 -14.36 -31.69
CA ALA A 476 9.74 -15.34 -31.81
C ALA A 476 9.25 -16.79 -31.64
N ALA A 477 8.25 -17.03 -30.78
CA ALA A 477 7.62 -18.33 -30.64
C ALA A 477 6.77 -18.68 -31.88
N GLU A 478 6.11 -17.70 -32.49
CA GLU A 478 5.37 -17.82 -33.74
C GLU A 478 6.32 -18.11 -34.90
N GLN A 479 7.41 -17.37 -35.05
CA GLN A 479 8.45 -17.67 -36.05
C GLN A 479 9.07 -19.06 -35.85
N ARG A 480 9.27 -19.51 -34.59
CA ARG A 480 9.71 -20.87 -34.30
C ARG A 480 8.63 -21.90 -34.63
N ALA A 481 7.36 -21.60 -34.40
CA ALA A 481 6.24 -22.45 -34.76
C ALA A 481 6.08 -22.54 -36.28
N GLU A 482 6.26 -21.45 -37.03
CA GLU A 482 6.31 -21.42 -38.49
C GLU A 482 7.53 -22.17 -39.02
N THR A 483 8.70 -22.01 -38.40
CA THR A 483 9.91 -22.78 -38.75
C THR A 483 9.72 -24.26 -38.46
N LEU A 484 9.08 -24.62 -37.36
CA LEU A 484 8.71 -25.98 -37.02
C LEU A 484 7.62 -26.50 -37.95
N ALA A 485 6.66 -25.68 -38.38
CA ALA A 485 5.63 -26.05 -39.35
C ALA A 485 6.25 -26.26 -40.74
N LEU A 486 7.24 -25.45 -41.14
CA LEU A 486 8.04 -25.66 -42.35
C LEU A 486 8.88 -26.92 -42.23
N ARG A 487 9.53 -27.17 -41.09
CA ARG A 487 10.25 -28.43 -40.85
C ARG A 487 9.33 -29.63 -40.78
N VAL A 488 8.13 -29.49 -40.25
CA VAL A 488 7.09 -30.53 -40.26
C VAL A 488 6.59 -30.72 -41.68
N ALA A 489 6.41 -29.66 -42.48
CA ALA A 489 6.05 -29.78 -43.89
C ALA A 489 7.18 -30.42 -44.72
N GLU A 490 8.45 -30.14 -44.41
CA GLU A 490 9.61 -30.80 -45.00
C GLU A 490 9.73 -32.26 -44.54
N VAL A 491 9.48 -32.54 -43.26
CA VAL A 491 9.40 -33.90 -42.71
C VAL A 491 8.16 -34.63 -43.22
N GLU A 492 7.07 -33.95 -43.52
CA GLU A 492 5.85 -34.48 -44.13
C GLU A 492 6.03 -34.70 -45.62
N LYS A 493 6.82 -33.88 -46.30
CA LYS A 493 7.24 -34.11 -47.69
C LYS A 493 8.24 -35.25 -47.77
N ALA A 494 9.20 -35.31 -46.85
CA ALA A 494 10.11 -36.44 -46.67
C ALA A 494 9.34 -37.70 -46.25
N ARG A 495 8.33 -37.58 -45.38
CA ARG A 495 7.37 -38.65 -45.03
C ARG A 495 6.40 -38.94 -46.14
N ALA A 496 6.12 -38.06 -47.10
CA ALA A 496 5.28 -38.34 -48.26
C ALA A 496 6.08 -39.07 -49.34
N GLU A 497 7.37 -38.79 -49.43
CA GLU A 497 8.33 -39.55 -50.23
C GLU A 497 8.65 -40.91 -49.57
N GLU A 498 8.80 -40.93 -48.25
CA GLU A 498 8.93 -42.14 -47.45
C GLU A 498 7.60 -42.89 -47.36
N ALA A 499 6.44 -42.22 -47.39
CA ALA A 499 5.10 -42.80 -47.54
C ALA A 499 4.83 -43.23 -48.96
N ARG A 500 5.49 -42.71 -49.99
CA ARG A 500 5.46 -43.38 -51.30
C ARG A 500 6.28 -44.67 -51.28
N ARG A 501 7.41 -44.68 -50.55
CA ARG A 501 8.22 -45.89 -50.33
C ARG A 501 7.57 -46.87 -49.35
N SER A 502 6.81 -46.37 -48.38
CA SER A 502 6.17 -47.14 -47.33
C SER A 502 4.72 -47.43 -47.64
N LEU A 503 3.98 -46.74 -48.50
CA LEU A 503 2.72 -47.22 -49.09
C LEU A 503 2.98 -48.34 -50.12
N GLN A 504 4.24 -48.50 -50.53
CA GLN A 504 4.75 -49.70 -51.19
C GLN A 504 5.06 -50.85 -50.21
N LEU A 505 5.36 -50.56 -48.93
CA LEU A 505 5.66 -51.55 -47.87
C LEU A 505 4.52 -51.75 -46.85
N ALA A 506 3.53 -50.88 -46.85
CA ALA A 506 2.50 -50.68 -45.85
C ALA A 506 1.14 -50.45 -46.54
N ASN A 507 0.78 -51.43 -47.37
CA ASN A 507 -0.53 -52.08 -47.28
C ASN A 507 -0.70 -52.86 -45.93
N GLN A 508 0.03 -52.45 -44.88
CA GLN A 508 0.18 -53.12 -43.59
C GLN A 508 0.34 -52.06 -42.49
N ALA A 509 -0.81 -51.47 -42.13
CA ALA A 509 -1.17 -50.87 -40.83
C ALA A 509 -0.51 -49.56 -40.35
N GLY A 510 -1.35 -48.63 -39.85
CA GLY A 510 -1.01 -47.27 -39.41
C GLY A 510 -1.41 -46.93 -37.95
N GLU A 511 -1.01 -45.74 -37.49
CA GLU A 511 -1.06 -45.22 -36.11
C GLU A 511 -1.99 -43.99 -35.93
N SER A 512 -2.48 -43.76 -34.70
CA SER A 512 -3.05 -42.51 -34.19
C SER A 512 -2.34 -42.10 -32.87
N ALA A 513 -2.03 -40.80 -32.70
CA ALA A 513 -0.79 -40.39 -32.04
C ALA A 513 -0.87 -39.11 -31.18
N SER A 514 -1.24 -39.21 -29.89
CA SER A 514 -0.60 -38.47 -28.76
C SER A 514 -1.27 -38.73 -27.41
N ALA A 515 -2.60 -38.64 -27.31
CA ALA A 515 -3.35 -39.12 -26.13
C ALA A 515 -3.54 -40.64 -26.17
N GLU A 516 -3.73 -41.17 -27.38
CA GLU A 516 -3.57 -42.59 -27.65
C GLU A 516 -2.11 -43.01 -27.41
N LYS A 517 -1.08 -42.17 -27.58
CA LYS A 517 0.31 -42.58 -27.26
C LYS A 517 0.54 -42.83 -25.78
N VAL A 518 -0.09 -42.12 -24.86
CA VAL A 518 0.09 -42.41 -23.42
C VAL A 518 -0.69 -43.66 -23.02
N ALA A 519 -1.94 -43.80 -23.49
CA ALA A 519 -2.74 -45.01 -23.29
C ALA A 519 -2.14 -46.23 -24.01
N GLU A 520 -1.56 -46.04 -25.18
CA GLU A 520 -0.87 -47.03 -26.00
C GLU A 520 0.48 -47.37 -25.39
N LEU A 521 1.25 -46.43 -24.84
CA LEU A 521 2.46 -46.75 -24.09
C LEU A 521 2.12 -47.58 -22.85
N GLN A 522 1.05 -47.25 -22.13
CA GLN A 522 0.62 -48.04 -20.98
C GLN A 522 0.04 -49.41 -21.37
N ARG A 523 -0.68 -49.49 -22.49
CA ARG A 523 -1.19 -50.75 -23.06
C ARG A 523 -0.06 -51.60 -23.67
N GLN A 524 0.96 -50.98 -24.26
CA GLN A 524 2.17 -51.62 -24.79
C GLN A 524 3.05 -52.13 -23.67
N ILE A 525 3.26 -51.38 -22.59
CA ILE A 525 4.00 -51.86 -21.41
C ILE A 525 3.26 -53.07 -20.81
N SER A 526 1.94 -53.00 -20.66
CA SER A 526 1.13 -54.10 -20.12
C SER A 526 1.10 -55.31 -21.06
N ALA A 527 1.05 -55.10 -22.38
CA ALA A 527 1.08 -56.15 -23.39
C ALA A 527 2.47 -56.79 -23.50
N GLN A 528 3.54 -55.99 -23.44
CA GLN A 528 4.93 -56.47 -23.41
C GLN A 528 5.21 -57.27 -22.14
N ALA A 529 4.76 -56.81 -20.97
CA ALA A 529 4.89 -57.56 -19.73
C ALA A 529 4.23 -58.96 -19.84
N LYS A 530 3.00 -59.02 -20.36
CA LYS A 530 2.30 -60.31 -20.61
C LYS A 530 2.97 -61.16 -21.69
N ALA A 531 3.52 -60.54 -22.73
CA ALA A 531 4.24 -61.25 -23.79
C ALA A 531 5.56 -61.84 -23.28
N HIS A 532 6.31 -61.08 -22.46
CA HIS A 532 7.53 -61.57 -21.82
C HIS A 532 7.24 -62.69 -20.81
N GLU A 533 6.17 -62.58 -20.01
CA GLU A 533 5.75 -63.65 -19.10
C GLU A 533 5.37 -64.92 -19.87
N LYS A 534 4.63 -64.78 -20.98
CA LYS A 534 4.27 -65.90 -21.86
C LYS A 534 5.50 -66.55 -22.51
N ALA A 535 6.40 -65.75 -23.08
CA ALA A 535 7.64 -66.24 -23.69
C ALA A 535 8.54 -66.95 -22.67
N PHE A 536 8.59 -66.44 -21.43
CA PHE A 536 9.36 -67.08 -20.36
C PHE A 536 8.76 -68.43 -19.97
N ASN A 537 7.43 -68.54 -19.91
CA ASN A 537 6.75 -69.81 -19.65
C ASN A 537 6.90 -70.81 -20.81
N GLU A 538 6.89 -70.34 -22.06
CA GLU A 538 7.14 -71.17 -23.25
C GLU A 538 8.59 -71.68 -23.28
N LEU A 539 9.58 -70.83 -23.00
CA LEU A 539 10.99 -71.23 -22.88
C LEU A 539 11.19 -72.24 -21.76
N ARG A 540 10.51 -72.06 -20.62
CA ARG A 540 10.55 -73.02 -19.51
C ARG A 540 9.96 -74.38 -19.91
N ALA A 541 8.81 -74.39 -20.59
CA ALA A 541 8.19 -75.62 -21.06
C ALA A 541 9.06 -76.36 -22.09
N ILE A 542 9.71 -75.62 -23.01
CA ILE A 542 10.66 -76.19 -23.98
C ILE A 542 11.88 -76.78 -23.25
N ALA A 543 12.43 -76.08 -22.26
CA ALA A 543 13.55 -76.58 -21.46
C ALA A 543 13.17 -77.88 -20.70
N GLU A 544 11.98 -77.94 -20.11
CA GLU A 544 11.46 -79.14 -19.45
C GLU A 544 11.30 -80.32 -20.43
N GLN A 545 10.80 -80.07 -21.65
CA GLN A 545 10.71 -81.07 -22.73
C GLN A 545 12.08 -81.60 -23.16
N TRP A 546 13.08 -80.72 -23.31
CA TRP A 546 14.45 -81.12 -23.66
C TRP A 546 15.11 -81.96 -22.58
N VAL A 547 14.90 -81.64 -21.30
CA VAL A 547 15.40 -82.46 -20.18
C VAL A 547 14.76 -83.85 -20.20
N ALA A 548 13.46 -83.94 -20.47
CA ALA A 548 12.77 -85.23 -20.60
C ALA A 548 13.28 -86.03 -21.81
N HIS A 549 13.45 -85.38 -22.97
CA HIS A 549 13.97 -86.01 -24.19
C HIS A 549 15.41 -86.51 -23.99
N ALA A 550 16.28 -85.71 -23.38
CA ALA A 550 17.65 -86.11 -23.07
C ALA A 550 17.71 -87.31 -22.11
N LYS A 551 16.75 -87.41 -21.18
CA LYS A 551 16.65 -88.55 -20.26
C LYS A 551 16.18 -89.83 -20.97
N ASP A 552 15.15 -89.76 -21.81
CA ASP A 552 14.67 -90.89 -22.62
C ASP A 552 15.76 -91.35 -23.61
N LEU A 553 16.44 -90.41 -24.27
CA LEU A 553 17.51 -90.71 -25.23
C LEU A 553 18.71 -91.37 -24.53
N LYS A 554 19.04 -90.95 -23.30
CA LYS A 554 20.05 -91.61 -22.45
C LYS A 554 19.65 -93.03 -22.04
N GLU A 555 18.39 -93.27 -21.66
CA GLU A 555 17.89 -94.60 -21.31
C GLU A 555 17.85 -95.53 -22.54
N ARG A 556 17.43 -95.01 -23.70
CA ARG A 556 17.42 -95.74 -24.98
C ARG A 556 18.83 -96.09 -25.44
N LEU A 557 19.78 -95.17 -25.39
CA LEU A 557 21.19 -95.45 -25.70
C LEU A 557 21.75 -96.51 -24.74
N GLY A 558 21.47 -96.41 -23.45
CA GLY A 558 21.87 -97.42 -22.47
C GLY A 558 21.35 -98.81 -22.80
N SER A 559 20.03 -98.94 -23.04
CA SER A 559 19.43 -100.24 -23.34
C SER A 559 19.78 -100.79 -24.73
N ALA A 560 19.92 -99.92 -25.75
CA ALA A 560 20.23 -100.35 -27.11
C ALA A 560 21.69 -100.81 -27.20
N ASN A 561 22.62 -100.08 -26.59
CA ASN A 561 24.04 -100.43 -26.61
C ASN A 561 24.30 -101.77 -25.89
N GLU A 562 23.65 -102.00 -24.74
CA GLU A 562 23.79 -103.25 -23.98
C GLU A 562 23.20 -104.48 -24.71
N LYS A 563 22.04 -104.33 -25.38
CA LYS A 563 21.39 -105.41 -26.14
C LYS A 563 22.09 -105.70 -27.47
N LEU A 564 22.54 -104.68 -28.20
CA LEU A 564 23.27 -104.85 -29.46
C LEU A 564 24.64 -105.49 -29.22
N LEU A 565 25.41 -105.02 -28.22
CA LEU A 565 26.72 -105.61 -27.89
C LEU A 565 26.59 -107.11 -27.54
N PHE A 566 25.55 -107.50 -26.81
CA PHE A 566 25.35 -108.90 -26.42
C PHE A 566 24.87 -109.80 -27.59
N ILE A 567 23.93 -109.32 -28.40
CA ILE A 567 23.40 -110.13 -29.51
C ILE A 567 24.44 -110.25 -30.64
N ASP A 568 25.14 -109.17 -30.97
CA ASP A 568 26.06 -109.14 -32.10
C ASP A 568 27.38 -109.86 -31.81
N SER A 569 27.95 -109.71 -30.60
CA SER A 569 29.13 -110.49 -30.17
C SER A 569 28.82 -111.99 -30.14
N ARG A 570 27.61 -112.36 -29.73
CA ARG A 570 27.15 -113.74 -29.71
C ARG A 570 26.89 -114.28 -31.12
N SER A 571 26.19 -113.55 -31.99
CA SER A 571 25.93 -114.03 -33.36
C SER A 571 27.20 -114.09 -34.20
N THR A 572 28.10 -113.12 -34.06
CA THR A 572 29.39 -113.11 -34.75
C THR A 572 30.31 -114.21 -34.23
N GLY A 573 30.34 -114.43 -32.90
CA GLY A 573 31.02 -115.56 -32.28
C GLY A 573 30.48 -116.91 -32.76
N GLU A 574 29.16 -117.11 -32.77
CA GLU A 574 28.51 -118.34 -33.26
C GLU A 574 28.83 -118.59 -34.76
N VAL A 575 28.72 -117.58 -35.62
CA VAL A 575 28.99 -117.72 -37.08
C VAL A 575 30.48 -117.98 -37.36
N ALA A 576 31.39 -117.30 -36.67
CA ALA A 576 32.82 -117.51 -36.80
C ALA A 576 33.23 -118.92 -36.35
N LEU A 577 32.66 -119.40 -35.24
CA LEU A 577 32.93 -120.73 -34.69
C LEU A 577 32.38 -121.82 -35.61
N ILE A 578 31.19 -121.64 -36.20
CA ILE A 578 30.62 -122.55 -37.19
C ILE A 578 31.49 -122.62 -38.45
N ARG A 579 31.88 -121.48 -39.05
CA ARG A 579 32.73 -121.47 -40.26
C ARG A 579 34.07 -122.17 -40.05
N LYS A 580 34.69 -121.96 -38.88
CA LYS A 580 35.97 -122.58 -38.55
C LYS A 580 35.87 -124.05 -38.19
N LEU A 581 34.85 -124.47 -37.44
CA LEU A 581 34.56 -125.89 -37.19
C LEU A 581 34.33 -126.64 -38.49
N SER A 582 33.61 -126.05 -39.45
CA SER A 582 33.47 -126.60 -40.79
C SER A 582 34.83 -126.76 -41.50
N SER A 583 35.70 -125.75 -41.45
CA SER A 583 37.03 -125.82 -42.08
C SER A 583 37.99 -126.83 -41.42
N GLU A 584 37.91 -127.03 -40.11
CA GLU A 584 38.73 -128.02 -39.40
C GLU A 584 38.18 -129.45 -39.56
N LEU A 585 36.85 -129.62 -39.63
CA LEU A 585 36.23 -130.89 -40.05
C LEU A 585 36.66 -131.30 -41.45
N GLU A 586 36.68 -130.33 -42.39
CA GLU A 586 37.16 -130.52 -43.75
C GLU A 586 38.63 -130.98 -43.80
N ARG A 587 39.46 -130.48 -42.88
CA ARG A 587 40.88 -130.85 -42.78
C ARG A 587 41.11 -132.22 -42.15
N LEU A 588 40.31 -132.62 -41.15
CA LEU A 588 40.50 -133.86 -40.39
C LEU A 588 39.81 -135.08 -41.03
N LYS A 589 38.67 -134.88 -41.70
CA LYS A 589 37.89 -135.97 -42.32
C LYS A 589 37.11 -135.46 -43.54
N PRO A 590 37.75 -135.34 -44.72
CA PRO A 590 37.14 -134.73 -45.91
C PRO A 590 35.90 -135.47 -46.43
N ASP A 591 35.78 -136.78 -46.20
CA ASP A 591 34.63 -137.61 -46.63
C ASP A 591 33.45 -137.59 -45.64
N SER A 592 33.42 -136.66 -44.68
CA SER A 592 32.33 -136.57 -43.69
C SER A 592 31.05 -136.02 -44.32
N GLU A 593 29.93 -136.72 -44.18
CA GLU A 593 28.59 -136.26 -44.62
C GLU A 593 28.19 -134.90 -44.01
N LEU A 594 28.80 -134.49 -42.90
CA LEU A 594 28.57 -133.19 -42.26
C LEU A 594 29.20 -132.00 -43.03
N ILE A 595 30.09 -132.26 -43.98
CA ILE A 595 30.72 -131.24 -44.85
C ILE A 595 29.91 -131.06 -46.14
N SER A 596 29.15 -132.08 -46.54
CA SER A 596 28.26 -132.02 -47.71
C SER A 596 27.32 -130.80 -47.61
N ARG A 597 27.40 -129.92 -48.60
CA ARG A 597 26.55 -128.72 -48.71
C ARG A 597 25.06 -129.07 -48.66
N ASP A 598 24.69 -130.24 -49.17
CA ASP A 598 23.31 -130.72 -49.21
C ASP A 598 22.82 -131.15 -47.81
N ALA A 599 23.69 -131.77 -47.01
CA ALA A 599 23.41 -132.12 -45.62
C ALA A 599 23.37 -130.89 -44.70
N GLN A 600 24.30 -129.94 -44.90
CA GLN A 600 24.31 -128.67 -44.17
C GLN A 600 23.08 -127.81 -44.49
N GLN A 601 22.67 -127.71 -45.76
CA GLN A 601 21.45 -126.98 -46.14
C GLN A 601 20.19 -127.62 -45.56
N LYS A 602 20.11 -128.95 -45.51
CA LYS A 602 18.99 -129.65 -44.84
C LYS A 602 18.98 -129.39 -43.33
N LEU A 603 20.13 -129.44 -42.66
CA LEU A 603 20.23 -129.18 -41.23
C LEU A 603 19.89 -127.71 -40.89
N ILE A 604 20.39 -126.76 -41.68
CA ILE A 604 20.10 -125.32 -41.54
C ILE A 604 18.61 -125.08 -41.81
N GLY A 605 18.05 -125.66 -42.87
CA GLY A 605 16.62 -125.55 -43.17
C GLY A 605 15.73 -126.10 -42.06
N ALA A 606 16.12 -127.24 -41.47
CA ALA A 606 15.40 -127.86 -40.34
C ALA A 606 15.50 -127.01 -39.05
N THR A 607 16.68 -126.53 -38.69
CA THR A 607 16.86 -125.68 -37.50
C THR A 607 16.22 -124.30 -37.66
N MET A 608 16.24 -123.74 -38.87
CA MET A 608 15.54 -122.49 -39.17
C MET A 608 14.03 -122.68 -39.11
N ALA A 609 13.49 -123.80 -39.62
CA ALA A 609 12.08 -124.15 -39.47
C ALA A 609 11.66 -124.30 -38.01
N GLU A 610 12.51 -124.91 -37.18
CA GLU A 610 12.24 -125.07 -35.75
C GLU A 610 12.27 -123.74 -34.99
N ARG A 611 13.30 -122.91 -35.20
CA ARG A 611 13.38 -121.57 -34.55
C ARG A 611 12.27 -120.62 -34.99
N LEU A 612 11.86 -120.70 -36.25
CA LEU A 612 10.76 -119.87 -36.77
C LEU A 612 9.41 -120.38 -36.26
N SER A 613 9.23 -121.70 -36.14
CA SER A 613 8.07 -122.31 -35.51
C SER A 613 7.90 -121.86 -34.06
N GLN A 614 8.99 -121.81 -33.28
CA GLN A 614 9.00 -121.27 -31.91
C GLN A 614 8.58 -119.79 -31.84
N LYS A 615 8.74 -119.03 -32.93
CA LYS A 615 8.33 -117.62 -33.05
C LYS A 615 6.98 -117.43 -33.75
N GLY A 616 6.26 -118.51 -34.06
CA GLY A 616 4.93 -118.47 -34.69
C GLY A 616 4.91 -118.39 -36.22
N TYR A 617 6.01 -118.77 -36.89
CA TYR A 617 6.13 -118.78 -38.35
C TYR A 617 6.45 -120.19 -38.87
N ARG A 618 5.81 -120.61 -39.97
CA ARG A 618 6.09 -121.87 -40.67
C ARG A 618 7.03 -121.60 -41.83
N TYR A 619 8.17 -122.29 -41.82
CA TYR A 619 9.18 -122.24 -42.86
C TYR A 619 9.12 -123.50 -43.71
N ASP A 620 9.01 -123.34 -45.04
CA ASP A 620 9.18 -124.43 -45.99
C ASP A 620 10.65 -124.48 -46.46
N PRO A 621 11.44 -125.49 -46.06
CA PRO A 621 12.86 -125.55 -46.39
C PRO A 621 13.13 -125.81 -47.88
N THR A 622 12.14 -126.28 -48.65
CA THR A 622 12.26 -126.54 -50.09
C THR A 622 12.04 -125.29 -50.94
N THR A 623 11.22 -124.35 -50.49
CA THR A 623 10.88 -123.12 -51.22
C THR A 623 11.43 -121.84 -50.57
N ALA A 624 12.06 -121.96 -49.40
CA ALA A 624 12.53 -120.87 -48.55
C ALA A 624 11.44 -119.82 -48.18
N ALA A 625 10.17 -120.18 -48.33
CA ALA A 625 9.04 -119.31 -48.03
C ALA A 625 8.71 -119.36 -46.54
N MET A 626 8.46 -118.18 -45.96
CA MET A 626 7.97 -118.04 -44.58
C MET A 626 6.49 -117.68 -44.62
N SER A 627 5.66 -118.44 -43.94
CA SER A 627 4.25 -118.12 -43.71
C SER A 627 4.01 -117.93 -42.23
N LYS A 628 3.20 -116.95 -41.85
CA LYS A 628 2.80 -116.79 -40.45
C LYS A 628 1.81 -117.91 -40.12
N VAL A 629 2.00 -118.60 -39.00
CA VAL A 629 1.00 -119.55 -38.52
C VAL A 629 -0.15 -118.70 -38.00
N GLU A 630 -1.22 -118.55 -38.79
CA GLU A 630 -2.42 -117.85 -38.36
C GLU A 630 -3.02 -118.59 -37.15
N ARG A 631 -3.20 -117.84 -36.07
CA ARG A 631 -4.17 -118.13 -35.01
C ARG A 631 -5.29 -117.13 -35.13
#